data_AF-A0A3D5I6G1-F1
#
_entry.id   AF-A0A3D5I6G1-F1
#
_cell.length_a   1.000
_cell.length_b   1.000
_cell.length_c   1.000
_cell.angle_alpha   90.00
_cell.angle_beta   90.00
_cell.angle_gamma   90.00
#
_symmetry.space_group_name_H-M   'P 1'
#
loop_
_entity.id
_entity.type
_entity.pdbx_description
1 polymer ?
#
loop_
_entity_poly.entity_id
_entity_poly.type
_entity_poly.pdbx_seq_one_letter_code
_entity_poly.pdbx_strand_id
1 'polypeptide(L)'
;MANTDPATLQSDTIARIEAADSLDALEAIRVDSLGKKGSVSLAMRSLGQLEGDARREAGQQLNAIKESITTALEARKSTLAEAALNEKLASETVDISLAPRPEAEGCIHPLSRT
;
A
#
# COMPACT_ATOMS: atom_id res chain seq x y z
N MET A 1 -17.67 -5.43 27.11
CA MET A 1 -17.42 -6.76 26.54
C MET A 1 -16.72 -6.56 25.20
N ALA A 2 -15.39 -6.38 25.22
CA ALA A 2 -14.61 -6.25 23.99
C ALA A 2 -14.07 -7.64 23.66
N ASN A 3 -14.61 -8.27 22.62
CA ASN A 3 -14.13 -9.55 22.14
C ASN A 3 -12.63 -9.44 21.84
N THR A 4 -11.81 -10.07 22.67
CA THR A 4 -10.34 -10.08 22.57
C THR A 4 -9.89 -11.33 21.81
N ASP A 5 -10.67 -11.74 20.81
CA ASP A 5 -10.34 -12.90 19.99
C ASP A 5 -9.47 -12.47 18.82
N PRO A 6 -8.21 -12.98 18.73
CA PRO A 6 -7.24 -12.53 17.73
C PRO A 6 -7.72 -12.80 16.29
N ALA A 7 -8.53 -13.84 16.08
CA ALA A 7 -9.12 -14.15 14.78
C ALA A 7 -10.13 -13.10 14.31
N THR A 8 -10.96 -12.56 15.23
CA THR A 8 -11.95 -11.53 14.89
C THR A 8 -11.31 -10.18 14.60
N LEU A 9 -10.22 -9.86 15.31
CA LEU A 9 -9.43 -8.65 15.07
C LEU A 9 -8.75 -8.70 13.70
N GLN A 10 -8.25 -9.87 13.29
CA GLN A 10 -7.65 -10.05 11.99
C GLN A 10 -8.65 -9.82 10.86
N SER A 11 -9.82 -10.45 10.91
CA SER A 11 -10.83 -10.32 9.84
C SER A 11 -11.39 -8.89 9.74
N ASP A 12 -11.67 -8.24 10.87
CA ASP A 12 -12.14 -6.84 10.89
C ASP A 12 -11.07 -5.89 10.32
N THR A 13 -9.81 -6.08 10.72
CA THR A 13 -8.72 -5.23 10.21
C THR A 13 -8.53 -5.43 8.71
N ILE A 14 -8.58 -6.66 8.20
CA ILE A 14 -8.48 -6.95 6.76
C ILE A 14 -9.64 -6.31 6.00
N ALA A 15 -10.87 -6.44 6.49
CA ALA A 15 -12.04 -5.81 5.87
C ALA A 15 -11.90 -4.28 5.82
N ARG A 16 -11.38 -3.65 6.89
CA ARG A 16 -11.10 -2.21 6.92
C ARG A 16 -10.00 -1.81 5.92
N ILE A 17 -8.97 -2.64 5.74
CA ILE A 17 -7.91 -2.42 4.75
C ILE A 17 -8.48 -2.48 3.33
N GLU A 18 -9.31 -3.47 3.03
CA GLU A 18 -9.95 -3.61 1.71
C GLU A 18 -10.88 -2.44 1.40
N ALA A 19 -11.62 -1.94 2.40
CA ALA A 19 -12.50 -0.78 2.28
C ALA A 19 -11.77 0.57 2.29
N ALA A 20 -10.44 0.60 2.46
CA ALA A 20 -9.68 1.84 2.44
C ALA A 20 -9.52 2.35 1.00
N ASP A 21 -10.01 3.56 0.74
CA ASP A 21 -9.98 4.21 -0.58
C ASP A 21 -8.83 5.23 -0.74
N SER A 22 -8.08 5.51 0.32
CA SER A 22 -6.98 6.47 0.30
C SER A 22 -5.78 5.99 1.10
N LEU A 23 -4.59 6.49 0.71
CA LEU A 23 -3.34 6.24 1.44
C LEU A 23 -3.42 6.74 2.90
N ASP A 24 -4.11 7.85 3.15
CA ASP A 24 -4.30 8.39 4.49
C ASP A 24 -5.21 7.50 5.35
N ALA A 25 -6.30 6.98 4.78
CA ALA A 25 -7.16 6.03 5.48
C ALA A 25 -6.43 4.73 5.80
N LEU A 26 -5.61 4.24 4.87
CA LEU A 26 -4.78 3.06 5.05
C LEU A 26 -3.73 3.26 6.15
N GLU A 27 -3.12 4.45 6.22
CA GLU A 27 -2.16 4.80 7.27
C GLU A 27 -2.85 4.93 8.65
N ALA A 28 -4.06 5.48 8.71
CA ALA A 28 -4.85 5.52 9.94
C ALA A 28 -5.14 4.10 10.47
N ILE A 29 -5.52 3.17 9.59
CA ILE A 29 -5.73 1.75 9.95
C ILE A 29 -4.43 1.10 10.42
N ARG A 30 -3.30 1.39 9.78
CA ARG A 30 -1.98 0.91 10.21
C ARG A 30 -1.64 1.39 11.63
N VAL A 31 -1.90 2.66 11.94
CA VAL A 31 -1.65 3.21 13.28
C VAL A 31 -2.59 2.62 14.33
N ASP A 32 -3.87 2.42 14.00
CA ASP A 32 -4.89 1.85 14.89
C ASP A 32 -4.65 0.35 15.19
N SER A 33 -4.10 -0.39 14.24
CA SER A 33 -3.80 -1.82 14.39
C SER A 33 -2.40 -2.09 14.95
N LEU A 34 -1.35 -1.51 14.33
CA LEU A 34 0.06 -1.81 14.58
C LEU A 34 0.79 -0.71 15.37
N GLY A 35 0.14 0.41 15.68
CA GLY A 35 0.75 1.51 16.42
C GLY A 35 1.08 1.19 17.88
N LYS A 36 1.63 2.18 18.60
CA LYS A 36 2.03 2.02 20.03
C LYS A 36 0.88 1.65 20.98
N LYS A 37 -0.35 2.02 20.62
CA LYS A 37 -1.60 1.71 21.32
C LYS A 37 -2.52 0.82 20.47
N GLY A 38 -2.01 0.24 19.39
CA GLY A 38 -2.84 -0.50 18.45
C GLY A 38 -3.28 -1.84 19.01
N SER A 39 -4.42 -2.35 18.50
CA SER A 39 -5.03 -3.59 18.98
C SER A 39 -4.07 -4.79 18.95
N VAL A 40 -3.29 -4.93 17.87
CA VAL A 40 -2.30 -6.02 17.70
C VAL A 40 -1.10 -5.82 18.63
N SER A 41 -0.63 -4.58 18.78
CA SER A 41 0.49 -4.25 19.69
C SER A 41 0.13 -4.45 21.17
N LEU A 42 -1.13 -4.21 21.54
CA LEU A 42 -1.64 -4.49 22.88
C LEU A 42 -1.74 -6.01 23.14
N ALA A 43 -2.23 -6.78 22.17
CA ALA A 43 -2.25 -8.25 22.25
C ALA A 43 -0.83 -8.85 22.37
N MET A 44 0.15 -8.26 21.68
CA MET A 44 1.55 -8.64 21.81
C MET A 44 2.13 -8.33 23.21
N ARG A 45 1.73 -7.23 23.84
CA ARG A 45 2.15 -6.91 25.22
C ARG A 45 1.57 -7.89 26.24
N SER A 46 0.35 -8.37 26.05
CA SER A 46 -0.25 -9.36 26.96
C SER A 46 0.46 -10.72 26.94
N LEU A 47 1.19 -11.07 25.88
CA LEU A 47 2.08 -12.25 25.88
C LEU A 47 3.17 -12.18 26.96
N GLY A 48 3.52 -10.96 27.39
CA GLY A 48 4.43 -10.69 28.51
C GLY A 48 3.97 -11.29 29.85
N GLN A 49 2.69 -11.65 29.98
CA GLN A 49 2.11 -12.22 31.20
C GLN A 49 2.00 -13.76 31.17
N LEU A 50 2.32 -14.41 30.04
CA LEU A 50 2.23 -15.86 29.86
C LEU A 50 3.60 -16.52 30.09
N GLU A 51 3.63 -17.70 30.71
CA GLU A 51 4.86 -18.49 30.92
C GLU A 51 5.05 -19.60 29.88
N GLY A 52 6.31 -19.94 29.61
CA GLY A 52 6.72 -21.18 28.94
C GLY A 52 6.13 -21.40 27.54
N ASP A 53 5.53 -22.58 27.34
CA ASP A 53 5.04 -23.06 26.05
C ASP A 53 3.80 -22.31 25.54
N ALA A 54 2.91 -21.90 26.45
CA ALA A 54 1.73 -21.13 26.08
C ALA A 54 2.10 -19.77 25.47
N ARG A 55 3.20 -19.15 25.93
CA ARG A 55 3.76 -17.94 25.31
C ARG A 55 4.29 -18.21 23.89
N ARG A 56 4.91 -19.38 23.65
CA ARG A 56 5.47 -19.71 22.34
C ARG A 56 4.36 -19.88 21.30
N GLU A 57 3.33 -20.67 21.60
CA GLU A 57 2.21 -20.90 20.68
C GLU A 57 1.44 -19.61 20.39
N ALA A 58 1.05 -18.87 21.45
CA ALA A 58 0.31 -17.62 21.29
C ALA A 58 1.15 -16.53 20.59
N GLY A 59 2.46 -16.49 20.83
CA GLY A 59 3.37 -15.57 20.13
C GLY A 59 3.51 -15.89 18.65
N GLN A 60 3.55 -17.17 18.29
CA GLN A 60 3.63 -17.60 16.89
C GLN A 60 2.34 -17.25 16.14
N GLN A 61 1.18 -17.48 16.74
CA GLN A 61 -0.12 -17.10 16.18
C GLN A 61 -0.24 -15.58 15.98
N LEU A 62 0.12 -14.79 17.00
CA LEU A 62 0.06 -13.33 16.90
C LEU A 62 1.07 -12.77 15.90
N ASN A 63 2.24 -13.39 15.74
CA ASN A 63 3.21 -12.99 14.71
C ASN A 63 2.67 -13.27 13.31
N ALA A 64 2.05 -14.43 13.09
CA ALA A 64 1.40 -14.77 11.82
C ALA A 64 0.27 -13.78 11.48
N ILE A 65 -0.53 -13.39 12.47
CA ILE A 65 -1.58 -12.38 12.29
C ILE A 65 -0.97 -11.03 11.92
N LYS A 66 0.06 -10.59 12.66
CA LYS A 66 0.77 -9.35 12.38
C LYS A 66 1.31 -9.33 10.94
N GLU A 67 1.94 -10.42 10.52
CA GLU A 67 2.50 -10.57 9.19
C GLU A 67 1.41 -10.52 8.12
N SER A 68 0.29 -11.23 8.31
CA SER A 68 -0.84 -11.18 7.38
C SER A 68 -1.42 -9.77 7.22
N ILE A 69 -1.54 -9.02 8.31
CA ILE A 69 -2.04 -7.63 8.29
C ILE A 69 -1.03 -6.72 7.57
N THR A 70 0.27 -6.88 7.82
CA THR A 70 1.29 -6.10 7.12
C THR A 70 1.30 -6.38 5.63
N THR A 71 1.18 -7.65 5.22
CA THR A 71 1.11 -8.02 3.81
C THR A 71 -0.14 -7.46 3.14
N ALA A 72 -1.30 -7.52 3.79
CA ALA A 72 -2.54 -6.94 3.28
C ALA A 72 -2.43 -5.41 3.12
N LEU A 73 -1.82 -4.71 4.09
CA LEU A 73 -1.56 -3.28 4.02
C LEU A 73 -0.65 -2.92 2.85
N GLU A 74 0.46 -3.64 2.68
CA GLU A 74 1.41 -3.41 1.58
C GLU A 74 0.76 -3.67 0.21
N ALA A 75 0.01 -4.77 0.07
CA ALA A 75 -0.70 -5.10 -1.14
C ALA A 75 -1.69 -3.98 -1.52
N ARG A 76 -2.55 -3.57 -0.57
CA ARG A 76 -3.54 -2.51 -0.82
C ARG A 76 -2.86 -1.17 -1.12
N LYS A 77 -1.76 -0.84 -0.44
CA LYS A 77 -0.97 0.36 -0.73
C LYS A 77 -0.42 0.34 -2.16
N SER A 78 0.11 -0.80 -2.63
CA SER A 78 0.56 -0.94 -4.02
C SER A 78 -0.59 -0.71 -4.99
N THR A 79 -1.75 -1.33 -4.75
CA THR A 79 -2.92 -1.17 -5.65
C THR A 79 -3.38 0.28 -5.76
N LEU A 80 -3.41 1.02 -4.65
CA LEU A 80 -3.81 2.44 -4.66
C LEU A 80 -2.76 3.31 -5.34
N ALA A 81 -1.47 3.04 -5.14
CA ALA A 81 -0.39 3.76 -5.79
C ALA A 81 -0.37 3.52 -7.31
N GLU A 82 -0.57 2.27 -7.74
CA GLU A 82 -0.69 1.89 -9.15
C GLU A 82 -1.91 2.52 -9.80
N ALA A 83 -3.07 2.53 -9.11
CA ALA A 83 -4.28 3.18 -9.61
C ALA A 83 -4.05 4.69 -9.83
N ALA A 84 -3.46 5.39 -8.85
CA ALA A 84 -3.15 6.81 -8.96
C ALA A 84 -2.13 7.11 -10.07
N LEU A 85 -1.12 6.25 -10.24
CA LEU A 85 -0.14 6.38 -11.32
C LEU A 85 -0.79 6.20 -12.69
N ASN A 86 -1.64 5.17 -12.86
CA ASN A 86 -2.33 4.90 -14.11
C ASN A 86 -3.30 6.02 -14.49
N GLU A 87 -4.03 6.57 -13.51
CA GLU A 87 -4.89 7.74 -13.72
C GLU A 87 -4.08 8.94 -14.23
N LYS A 88 -2.92 9.21 -13.61
CA LYS A 88 -2.02 10.27 -14.05
C LYS A 88 -1.51 10.04 -15.48
N LEU A 89 -1.05 8.83 -15.79
CA LEU A 89 -0.58 8.48 -17.15
C LEU A 89 -1.69 8.60 -18.19
N ALA A 90 -2.91 8.18 -17.87
CA ALA A 90 -4.07 8.33 -18.75
C ALA A 90 -4.39 9.81 -19.02
N SER A 91 -4.26 10.67 -18.01
CA SER A 91 -4.48 12.12 -18.17
C SER A 91 -3.40 12.82 -18.99
N GLU A 92 -2.17 12.29 -18.97
CA GLU A 92 -1.00 12.84 -19.66
C GLU A 92 -0.74 12.18 -21.02
N THR A 93 -1.68 11.37 -21.53
CA THR A 93 -1.52 10.67 -22.81
C THR A 93 -1.55 11.65 -23.98
N VAL A 94 -0.49 11.65 -24.79
CA VAL A 94 -0.33 12.51 -25.97
C VAL A 94 -0.36 11.65 -27.24
N ASP A 95 -0.97 12.17 -28.30
CA ASP A 95 -0.92 11.56 -29.63
C ASP A 95 0.48 11.71 -30.24
N ILE A 96 1.22 10.60 -30.31
CA ILE A 96 2.57 10.52 -30.87
C ILE A 96 2.61 10.62 -32.41
N SER A 97 1.45 10.55 -33.09
CA SER A 97 1.38 10.63 -34.55
C SER A 97 1.27 12.07 -35.09
N LEU A 98 1.04 13.04 -34.20
CA LEU A 98 0.95 14.44 -34.57
C LEU A 98 2.26 14.93 -35.20
N ALA A 99 2.13 15.75 -36.24
CA ALA A 99 3.28 16.36 -36.90
C ALA A 99 4.11 17.15 -35.87
N PRO A 100 5.45 17.01 -35.90
CA PRO A 100 6.31 17.76 -35.02
C PRO A 100 6.16 19.27 -35.28
N ARG A 101 6.58 20.08 -34.32
CA ARG A 101 6.61 21.54 -34.53
C ARG A 101 7.50 21.84 -35.73
N PRO A 102 7.04 22.67 -36.68
CA PRO A 102 7.82 22.96 -37.87
C PRO A 102 9.12 23.67 -37.47
N GLU A 103 10.23 23.16 -37.98
CA GLU A 103 11.54 23.80 -37.90
C GLU A 103 11.96 24.31 -39.28
N ALA A 104 12.78 25.36 -39.30
CA ALA A 104 13.32 25.87 -40.55
C ALA A 104 14.36 24.88 -41.09
N GLU A 105 14.02 24.16 -42.16
CA GLU A 105 14.99 23.36 -42.89
C GLU A 105 15.92 24.27 -43.70
N GLY A 106 17.22 24.17 -43.42
CA GLY A 106 18.24 24.83 -44.23
C GLY A 106 18.37 24.14 -45.59
N CYS A 107 18.50 24.91 -46.65
CA CYS A 107 18.78 24.41 -47.99
C CYS A 107 20.19 24.82 -48.43
N ILE A 108 20.93 23.90 -49.07
CA ILE A 108 22.19 24.22 -49.72
C ILE A 108 21.89 25.15 -50.90
N HIS A 109 22.65 26.23 -51.03
CA HIS A 109 22.52 27.15 -52.15
C HIS A 109 22.73 26.40 -53.48
N PRO A 110 21.89 26.59 -54.51
CA PRO A 110 21.96 25.81 -55.76
C PRO A 110 23.32 25.89 -56.47
N LEU A 111 24.03 27.02 -56.38
CA LEU A 111 25.41 27.16 -56.90
C LEU A 111 26.44 26.27 -56.19
N SER A 112 26.19 25.87 -54.94
CA SER A 112 27.08 24.99 -54.17
C SER A 112 26.75 23.50 -54.36
N ARG A 113 25.71 23.19 -55.16
CA ARG A 113 25.24 21.83 -55.45
C ARG A 113 25.73 21.32 -56.82
N THR A 114 26.35 22.18 -57.63
CA THR A 114 27.04 21.87 -58.89
C THR A 114 28.54 21.95 -58.68
#